data_AF-A0A7X6YBM6-F1
#
_entry.id   AF-A0A7X6YBM6-F1
#
_cell.length_a   1.000
_cell.length_b   1.000
_cell.length_c   1.000
_cell.angle_alpha   90.00
_cell.angle_beta   90.00
_cell.angle_gamma   90.00
#
_symmetry.space_group_name_H-M   'P 1'
#
loop_
_entity.id
_entity.type
_entity.pdbx_description
1 polymer ?
#
loop_
_entity_poly.entity_id
_entity_poly.type
_entity_poly.pdbx_seq_one_letter_code
_entity_poly.pdbx_strand_id
1 'polypeptide(L)'
;MKAKYIHPLWDKSGAAAKKSGGHGGMDFMMDLRLCHCLQHGLPLDIDVYDSALWSSVVELSERSAERDGKPVKVPDFTRGAWKIAEPLGIVTV
;
A
#
# COMPACT_ATOMS: atom_id res chain seq x y z
N MET A 1 -2.74 13.48 -16.53
CA MET A 1 -1.45 12.76 -16.37
C MET A 1 -0.66 12.89 -17.66
N LYS A 2 0.67 13.07 -17.59
CA LYS A 2 1.51 12.93 -18.79
C LYS A 2 1.50 11.46 -19.19
N ALA A 3 1.14 11.15 -20.44
CA ALA A 3 0.98 9.77 -20.93
C ALA A 3 2.19 8.87 -20.59
N LYS A 4 3.41 9.42 -20.68
CA LYS A 4 4.66 8.71 -20.36
C LYS A 4 4.83 8.19 -18.92
N TYR A 5 3.98 8.60 -17.99
CA TYR A 5 4.07 8.20 -16.56
C TYR A 5 2.78 7.56 -16.06
N ILE A 6 1.89 7.15 -16.96
CA ILE A 6 0.72 6.38 -16.56
C ILE A 6 1.20 5.00 -16.11
N HIS A 7 0.79 4.60 -14.91
CA HIS A 7 1.12 3.29 -14.38
C HIS A 7 0.48 2.20 -15.27
N PRO A 8 1.22 1.14 -15.68
CA PRO A 8 0.68 0.12 -16.60
C PRO A 8 -0.61 -0.54 -16.12
N LEU A 9 -0.70 -0.85 -14.82
CA LEU A 9 -1.93 -1.34 -14.19
C LEU A 9 -3.14 -0.40 -14.42
N TRP A 10 -2.93 0.92 -14.35
CA TRP A 10 -3.99 1.90 -14.63
C TRP A 10 -4.28 2.04 -16.13
N ASP A 11 -3.27 1.91 -16.98
CA ASP A 11 -3.47 1.93 -18.44
C ASP A 11 -4.38 0.77 -18.90
N LYS A 12 -4.16 -0.43 -18.34
CA LYS A 12 -4.97 -1.61 -18.66
C LYS A 12 -6.36 -1.60 -18.06
N SER A 13 -6.48 -1.25 -16.77
CA SER A 13 -7.73 -1.46 -16.01
C SER A 13 -8.43 -0.17 -15.61
N GLY A 14 -7.82 1.00 -15.84
CA GLY A 14 -8.33 2.30 -15.36
C GLY A 14 -9.67 2.72 -15.99
N ALA A 15 -9.97 2.29 -17.22
CA ALA A 15 -11.28 2.53 -17.82
C ALA A 15 -12.39 1.72 -17.11
N ALA A 16 -12.13 0.45 -16.80
CA ALA A 16 -13.02 -0.39 -16.03
C ALA A 16 -13.17 0.12 -14.59
N ALA A 17 -12.06 0.52 -13.97
CA ALA A 17 -12.02 1.10 -12.64
C ALA A 17 -12.90 2.35 -12.51
N LYS A 18 -12.75 3.30 -13.44
CA LYS A 18 -13.60 4.50 -13.48
C LYS A 18 -15.07 4.17 -13.66
N LYS A 19 -15.39 3.16 -14.48
CA LYS A 19 -16.78 2.74 -14.71
C LYS A 19 -17.37 2.07 -13.46
N SER A 20 -16.59 1.26 -12.74
CA SER A 20 -17.03 0.60 -11.51
C SER A 20 -17.24 1.58 -10.35
N GLY A 21 -16.50 2.70 -10.33
CA GLY A 21 -16.58 3.69 -9.26
C GLY A 21 -15.70 3.36 -8.05
N GLY A 22 -16.00 3.98 -6.90
CA GLY A 22 -15.20 3.89 -5.67
C GLY A 22 -14.00 4.85 -5.68
N HIS A 23 -14.15 6.01 -5.03
CA HIS A 23 -13.15 7.08 -4.96
C HIS A 23 -12.44 7.38 -6.31
N GLY A 24 -13.19 7.40 -7.42
CA GLY A 24 -12.65 7.65 -8.76
C GLY A 24 -12.04 6.44 -9.47
N GLY A 25 -12.18 5.24 -8.90
CA GLY A 25 -11.75 3.96 -9.44
C GLY A 25 -10.62 3.29 -8.64
N MET A 26 -10.04 3.97 -7.63
CA MET A 26 -8.92 3.38 -6.88
C MET A 26 -9.35 2.15 -6.06
N ASP A 27 -10.58 2.14 -5.53
CA ASP A 27 -11.09 1.02 -4.75
C ASP A 27 -11.17 -0.24 -5.60
N PHE A 28 -11.65 -0.10 -6.84
CA PHE A 28 -11.66 -1.19 -7.82
C PHE A 28 -10.25 -1.72 -8.08
N MET A 29 -9.26 -0.84 -8.21
CA MET A 29 -7.87 -1.25 -8.46
C MET A 29 -7.28 -2.02 -7.26
N MET A 30 -7.59 -1.58 -6.05
CA MET A 30 -7.20 -2.25 -4.81
C MET A 30 -7.81 -3.67 -4.75
N ASP A 31 -9.12 -3.80 -4.95
CA ASP A 31 -9.81 -5.09 -4.91
C ASP A 31 -9.35 -6.02 -6.04
N LEU A 32 -9.12 -5.47 -7.24
CA LEU A 32 -8.57 -6.20 -8.37
C LEU A 32 -7.23 -6.85 -8.02
N ARG A 33 -6.31 -6.07 -7.43
CA ARG A 33 -4.98 -6.57 -7.06
C ARG A 33 -5.05 -7.59 -5.92
N LEU A 34 -5.85 -7.32 -4.90
CA LEU A 34 -6.08 -8.27 -3.82
C LEU A 34 -6.59 -9.62 -4.36
N CYS A 35 -7.66 -9.60 -5.15
CA CYS A 35 -8.23 -10.82 -5.73
C CYS A 35 -7.23 -11.53 -6.65
N HIS A 36 -6.50 -10.79 -7.49
CA HIS A 36 -5.50 -11.36 -8.38
C HIS A 36 -4.40 -12.10 -7.62
N CYS A 37 -3.85 -11.50 -6.55
CA CYS A 37 -2.84 -12.16 -5.73
C CYS A 37 -3.35 -13.45 -5.08
N LEU A 38 -4.57 -13.41 -4.54
CA LEU A 38 -5.20 -14.58 -3.92
C LEU A 38 -5.45 -15.71 -4.93
N GLN A 39 -5.88 -15.37 -6.14
CA GLN A 39 -6.14 -16.35 -7.21
C GLN A 39 -4.86 -17.02 -7.74
N HIS A 40 -3.71 -16.33 -7.68
CA HIS A 40 -2.46 -16.80 -8.26
C HIS A 40 -1.40 -17.21 -7.22
N GLY A 41 -1.72 -17.16 -5.92
CA GLY A 41 -0.79 -17.48 -4.84
C GLY A 41 0.41 -16.52 -4.78
N LEU A 42 0.19 -15.24 -5.12
CA LEU A 42 1.23 -14.21 -5.10
C LEU A 42 1.27 -13.50 -3.73
N PRO A 43 2.41 -12.91 -3.34
CA PRO A 43 2.44 -11.97 -2.22
C PRO A 43 1.51 -10.78 -2.47
N LEU A 44 0.96 -10.20 -1.40
CA LEU A 44 0.14 -9.00 -1.48
C LEU A 44 1.02 -7.77 -1.76
N ASP A 45 0.46 -6.78 -2.45
CA ASP A 45 1.15 -5.51 -2.74
C ASP A 45 1.44 -4.70 -1.48
N ILE A 46 0.60 -4.87 -0.45
CA ILE A 46 0.76 -4.29 0.87
C ILE A 46 0.62 -5.45 1.84
N ASP A 47 1.68 -5.75 2.59
CA ASP A 47 1.69 -6.88 3.52
C ASP A 47 1.26 -6.47 4.94
N VAL A 48 1.31 -7.44 5.86
CA VAL A 48 0.92 -7.24 7.26
C VAL A 48 1.87 -6.28 7.99
N TYR A 49 3.15 -6.24 7.62
CA TYR A 49 4.15 -5.41 8.26
C TYR A 49 4.04 -3.96 7.79
N ASP A 50 3.75 -3.74 6.50
CA ASP A 50 3.41 -2.41 5.97
C ASP A 50 2.18 -1.86 6.69
N SER A 51 1.13 -2.66 6.79
CA SER A 51 -0.13 -2.29 7.43
C SER A 51 0.07 -1.97 8.92
N ALA A 52 0.86 -2.79 9.64
CA ALA A 52 1.20 -2.56 11.03
C ALA A 52 2.03 -1.28 11.22
N LEU A 53 3.01 -1.04 10.35
CA LEU A 53 3.83 0.16 10.35
C LEU A 53 2.97 1.42 10.19
N TRP A 54 2.11 1.47 9.17
CA TRP A 54 1.26 2.63 8.90
C TRP A 54 0.22 2.85 10.00
N SER A 55 -0.39 1.76 10.47
CA SER A 55 -1.41 1.83 11.54
C SER A 55 -0.80 2.26 12.88
N SER A 56 0.45 1.89 13.17
CA SER A 56 1.13 2.27 14.41
C SER A 56 1.25 3.79 14.59
N VAL A 57 1.22 4.56 13.50
CA VAL A 57 1.33 6.03 13.54
C VAL A 57 0.21 6.66 14.37
N VAL A 58 -0.99 6.07 14.39
CA VAL A 58 -2.13 6.58 15.19
C VAL A 58 -1.72 6.72 16.66
N GLU A 59 -1.28 5.62 17.26
CA GLU A 59 -0.92 5.56 18.67
C GLU A 59 0.40 6.28 18.98
N LEU A 60 1.40 6.16 18.10
CA LEU A 60 2.69 6.82 18.28
C LEU A 60 2.58 8.34 18.18
N SER A 61 1.66 8.85 17.35
CA SER A 61 1.39 10.29 17.24
C SER A 61 0.71 10.84 18.48
N GLU A 62 -0.22 10.10 19.08
CA GLU A 62 -0.85 10.45 20.35
C GLU A 62 0.19 10.53 21.47
N ARG A 63 1.05 9.50 21.62
CA ARG A 63 2.17 9.50 22.57
C ARG A 63 3.13 10.67 22.37
N SER A 64 3.36 11.09 21.13
CA SER A 64 4.20 12.24 20.83
C SER A 64 3.53 13.54 21.29
N ALA A 65 2.24 13.71 20.99
CA ALA A 65 1.45 14.87 21.38
C ALA A 65 1.37 15.03 22.91
N GLU A 66 1.16 13.94 23.65
CA GLU A 66 1.19 13.92 25.13
C GLU A 66 2.54 14.35 25.73
N ARG A 67 3.60 14.33 24.92
CA ARG A 67 4.98 14.63 25.33
C ARG A 67 5.52 15.89 24.68
N ASP A 68 4.64 16.84 24.35
CA ASP A 68 4.98 18.12 23.70
C ASP A 68 5.68 17.94 22.34
N GLY A 69 5.25 16.93 21.57
CA GLY A 69 5.80 16.64 20.25
C GLY A 69 7.17 15.95 20.27
N LYS A 70 7.57 15.34 21.40
CA LYS A 70 8.84 14.61 21.48
C LYS A 70 8.85 13.39 20.55
N PRO A 71 9.99 13.12 19.88
CA PRO A 71 10.12 11.93 19.03
C PRO A 71 9.81 10.62 19.76
N VAL A 72 9.03 9.76 19.11
CA VAL A 72 8.71 8.40 19.56
C VAL A 72 9.29 7.40 18.56
N LYS A 73 9.95 6.35 19.06
CA LYS A 73 10.56 5.33 18.20
C LYS A 73 9.46 4.44 17.58
N VAL A 74 9.48 4.33 16.26
CA VAL A 74 8.63 3.39 15.53
C VAL A 74 9.16 1.96 15.70
N PRO A 75 8.32 0.97 16.06
CA PRO A 75 8.73 -0.43 16.15
C PRO A 75 9.15 -1.00 14.79
N ASP A 76 10.17 -1.84 14.79
CA ASP A 76 10.51 -2.67 13.63
C ASP A 76 9.67 -3.96 13.68
N PHE A 77 8.52 -3.93 13.02
CA PHE A 77 7.60 -5.07 12.94
C PHE A 77 8.18 -6.26 12.17
N THR A 78 9.19 -6.03 11.33
CA THR A 78 9.85 -7.06 10.52
C THR A 78 11.01 -7.75 11.23
N ARG A 79 11.42 -7.23 12.41
CA ARG A 79 12.59 -7.70 13.17
C ARG A 79 13.88 -7.73 12.33
N GLY A 80 14.07 -6.70 11.51
CA GLY A 80 15.23 -6.53 10.63
C GLY A 80 15.10 -7.15 9.25
N ALA A 81 14.02 -7.88 8.96
CA ALA A 81 13.81 -8.50 7.64
C ALA A 81 13.62 -7.46 6.53
N TRP A 82 13.20 -6.23 6.83
CA TRP A 82 13.11 -5.13 5.88
C TRP A 82 14.42 -4.86 5.11
N LYS A 83 15.58 -5.22 5.68
CA LYS A 83 16.90 -5.01 5.06
C LYS A 83 17.14 -5.87 3.81
N ILE A 84 16.42 -6.98 3.70
CA ILE A 84 16.50 -7.93 2.59
C ILE A 84 15.16 -8.08 1.86
N ALA A 85 14.17 -7.27 2.21
CA ALA A 85 12.88 -7.28 1.56
C ALA A 85 13.01 -6.67 0.16
N GLU A 86 12.46 -7.37 -0.83
CA GLU A 86 12.39 -6.85 -2.19
C GLU A 86 11.27 -5.80 -2.28
N PRO A 87 11.53 -4.63 -2.88
CA PRO A 87 10.51 -3.61 -3.05
C PRO A 87 9.43 -4.07 -4.03
N LEU A 88 8.20 -3.58 -3.85
CA LEU A 88 7.13 -3.80 -4.81
C LEU A 88 7.53 -3.24 -6.19
N GLY A 89 7.58 -4.12 -7.18
CA GLY A 89 7.86 -3.74 -8.57
C GLY A 89 6.69 -3.03 -9.26
N ILE A 90 6.88 -2.61 -10.51
CA ILE A 90 5.79 -2.06 -11.32
C ILE A 90 4.86 -3.19 -11.77
N VAL A 91 3.67 -3.23 -11.19
CA VAL A 91 2.65 -4.23 -11.52
C VAL A 91 1.99 -3.91 -12.86
N THR A 92 1.75 -4.94 -13.68
CA THR A 92 1.19 -4.77 -15.02
C THR A 92 -0.02 -5.66 -15.29
N VAL A 93 -0.56 -6.38 -14.30
CA VAL A 93 -1.66 -7.33 -14.52
C VAL A 93 -3.00 -6.65 -14.77
#